data_AF-K0F393-F1
#
_entry.id   AF-K0F393-F1
#
_cell.length_a   1.000
_cell.length_b   1.000
_cell.length_c   1.000
_cell.angle_alpha   90.00
_cell.angle_beta   90.00
_cell.angle_gamma   90.00
#
_symmetry.space_group_name_H-M   'P 1'
#
loop_
_entity.id
_entity.type
_entity.pdbx_description
1 polymer ?
#
loop_
_entity_poly.entity_id
_entity_poly.type
_entity_poly.pdbx_seq_one_letter_code
_entity_poly.pdbx_strand_id
1 'polypeptide(L)'
;MLDTARGALTRYLADVRRTPGQLLLLLLSLWFVSNGPVAFAMCSSFSFGAHMKSCTVMVFGFIPVTVNGWHALFHLVTGVAGLFLVRTPRKAFAYGIGCGWFYLVIAGFGFFGGDNVLRFMAVDTFGNYVHAVEGGLALTIAALIAFGTQLRTRPGTAAVR
;
A
#
# COMPACT_ATOMS: atom_id res chain seq x y z
N MET A 1 -19.46 -21.10 14.69
CA MET A 1 -18.30 -20.59 13.91
C MET A 1 -18.62 -19.27 13.21
N LEU A 2 -19.74 -19.16 12.49
CA LEU A 2 -20.14 -17.91 11.81
C LEU A 2 -20.29 -16.72 12.76
N ASP A 3 -20.85 -16.92 13.97
CA ASP A 3 -20.98 -15.83 14.96
C ASP A 3 -19.63 -15.34 15.47
N THR A 4 -18.67 -16.25 15.66
CA THR A 4 -17.29 -15.91 16.02
C THR A 4 -16.61 -15.11 14.92
N ALA A 5 -16.78 -15.50 13.66
CA ALA A 5 -16.22 -14.81 12.50
C ALA A 5 -16.84 -13.42 12.31
N ARG A 6 -18.18 -13.31 12.39
CA ARG A 6 -18.89 -12.03 12.34
C ARG A 6 -18.44 -11.12 13.47
N GLY A 7 -18.32 -11.63 14.69
CA GLY A 7 -17.82 -10.87 15.84
C GLY A 7 -16.39 -10.37 15.64
N ALA A 8 -15.51 -11.19 15.08
CA ALA A 8 -14.13 -10.79 14.77
C ALA A 8 -14.06 -9.70 13.71
N LEU A 9 -14.87 -9.82 12.64
CA LEU A 9 -14.95 -8.82 11.57
C LEU A 9 -15.49 -7.49 12.10
N THR A 10 -16.56 -7.50 12.89
CA THR A 10 -17.12 -6.27 13.48
C THR A 10 -16.09 -5.54 14.35
N ARG A 11 -15.31 -6.28 15.16
CA ARG A 11 -14.20 -5.70 15.95
C ARG A 11 -13.10 -5.11 15.06
N TYR A 12 -12.70 -5.81 13.99
CA TYR A 12 -11.72 -5.29 13.04
C TYR A 12 -12.20 -3.99 12.39
N LEU A 13 -13.44 -3.96 11.91
CA LEU A 13 -14.03 -2.78 11.29
C LEU A 13 -14.20 -1.63 12.30
N ALA A 14 -14.45 -1.92 13.58
CA ALA A 14 -14.46 -0.90 14.62
C ALA A 14 -13.05 -0.32 14.85
N ASP A 15 -12.02 -1.17 14.88
CA ASP A 15 -10.62 -0.77 15.09
C ASP A 15 -10.08 0.16 14.00
N VAL A 16 -10.31 -0.19 12.73
CA VAL A 16 -9.83 0.58 11.57
C VAL A 16 -10.64 1.86 11.33
N ARG A 17 -11.85 1.98 11.89
CA ARG A 17 -12.68 3.19 11.81
C ARG A 17 -12.43 4.20 12.93
N ARG A 18 -11.54 3.89 13.88
CA ARG A 18 -11.21 4.82 15.00
C ARG A 18 -10.64 6.15 14.52
N THR A 19 -9.96 6.18 13.37
CA THR A 19 -9.49 7.43 12.75
C THR A 19 -9.65 7.38 11.22
N PRO A 20 -9.87 8.53 10.55
CA PRO A 20 -9.91 8.58 9.09
C PRO A 20 -8.66 8.02 8.42
N GLY A 21 -7.47 8.29 8.99
CA GLY A 21 -6.22 7.79 8.43
C GLY A 21 -6.07 6.27 8.50
N GLN A 22 -6.58 5.62 9.55
CA GLN A 22 -6.62 4.15 9.59
C GLN A 22 -7.53 3.57 8.50
N LEU A 23 -8.69 4.19 8.26
CA LEU A 23 -9.61 3.77 7.21
C LEU A 23 -8.99 3.97 5.81
N LEU A 24 -8.35 5.12 5.56
CA LEU A 24 -7.68 5.38 4.29
C LEU A 24 -6.52 4.41 4.04
N LEU A 25 -5.70 4.11 5.06
CA LEU A 25 -4.64 3.11 4.92
C LEU A 25 -5.19 1.69 4.77
N LEU A 26 -6.36 1.37 5.34
CA LEU A 26 -7.05 0.11 5.05
C LEU A 26 -7.42 0.02 3.57
N LEU A 27 -8.00 1.07 2.99
CA LEU A 27 -8.35 1.10 1.56
C LEU A 27 -7.11 0.92 0.68
N LEU A 28 -6.02 1.60 1.01
CA LEU A 28 -4.74 1.44 0.31
C LEU A 28 -4.16 0.02 0.49
N SER A 29 -4.30 -0.57 1.68
CA SER A 29 -3.86 -1.95 1.93
C SER A 29 -4.68 -2.95 1.11
N LEU A 30 -5.99 -2.75 1.00
CA LEU A 30 -6.87 -3.57 0.16
C LEU A 30 -6.52 -3.44 -1.32
N TRP A 31 -6.16 -2.24 -1.77
CA TRP A 31 -5.64 -2.00 -3.13
C TRP A 31 -4.37 -2.82 -3.41
N PHE A 32 -3.40 -2.81 -2.51
CA PHE A 32 -2.19 -3.63 -2.68
C PHE A 32 -2.48 -5.13 -2.63
N VAL A 33 -3.33 -5.56 -1.69
CA VAL A 33 -3.76 -6.96 -1.61
C VAL A 33 -4.47 -7.39 -2.87
N SER A 34 -5.26 -6.55 -3.54
CA SER A 34 -5.94 -6.94 -4.78
C SER A 34 -4.98 -6.99 -5.97
N ASN A 35 -4.00 -6.08 -6.05
CA ASN A 35 -3.03 -6.05 -7.16
C ASN A 35 -2.25 -7.37 -7.29
N GLY A 36 -1.84 -7.99 -6.18
CA GLY A 36 -1.12 -9.27 -6.21
C GLY A 36 -1.90 -10.40 -6.90
N PRO A 37 -3.02 -10.89 -6.33
CA PRO A 37 -3.84 -11.95 -6.90
C PRO A 37 -4.38 -11.62 -8.30
N VAL A 38 -4.74 -10.37 -8.58
CA VAL A 38 -5.18 -9.96 -9.92
C VAL A 38 -4.05 -10.13 -10.93
N ALA A 39 -2.81 -9.72 -10.60
CA ALA A 39 -1.66 -9.96 -11.46
C ALA A 39 -1.42 -11.47 -11.65
N PHE A 40 -1.44 -12.27 -10.58
CA PHE A 40 -1.24 -13.73 -10.67
C PHE A 40 -2.32 -14.42 -11.52
N ALA A 41 -3.56 -13.94 -11.46
CA ALA A 41 -4.67 -14.47 -12.24
C ALA A 41 -4.56 -14.10 -13.73
N MET A 42 -4.10 -12.90 -14.06
CA MET A 42 -3.95 -12.46 -15.45
C MET A 42 -2.70 -13.01 -16.14
N CYS A 43 -1.65 -13.29 -15.37
CA CYS A 43 -0.35 -13.70 -15.88
C CYS A 43 0.14 -14.96 -15.15
N SER A 44 -0.37 -16.13 -15.58
CA SER A 44 -0.09 -17.42 -14.95
C SER A 44 1.37 -17.90 -15.06
N SER A 45 2.17 -17.27 -15.93
CA SER A 45 3.55 -17.66 -16.21
C SER A 45 4.61 -16.94 -15.35
N PHE A 46 4.21 -16.35 -14.23
CA PHE A 46 5.16 -15.71 -13.32
C PHE A 46 6.17 -16.72 -12.78
N SER A 47 7.43 -16.50 -13.15
CA SER A 47 8.58 -17.22 -12.62
C SER A 47 9.28 -16.35 -11.57
N PHE A 48 9.63 -16.97 -10.44
CA PHE A 48 10.54 -16.38 -9.46
C PHE A 48 11.99 -16.78 -9.84
N GLY A 49 12.92 -15.84 -10.03
CA GLY A 49 14.31 -16.12 -10.42
C GLY A 49 14.94 -15.07 -11.34
N ALA A 50 16.16 -15.33 -11.84
CA ALA A 50 16.90 -14.39 -12.70
C ALA A 50 16.27 -14.18 -14.09
N HIS A 51 15.45 -15.13 -14.55
CA HIS A 51 14.78 -15.11 -15.86
C HIS A 51 13.27 -14.84 -15.70
N MET A 52 12.93 -13.80 -14.94
CA MET A 52 11.54 -13.41 -14.75
C MET A 52 10.88 -13.07 -16.08
N LYS A 53 9.66 -13.57 -16.28
CA LYS A 53 8.80 -13.15 -17.37
C LYS A 53 7.92 -12.00 -16.87
N SER A 54 8.00 -10.89 -17.59
CA SER A 54 7.07 -9.78 -17.46
C SER A 54 5.87 -10.00 -18.38
N CYS A 55 4.72 -9.51 -17.96
CA CYS A 55 3.45 -9.64 -18.66
C CYS A 55 2.76 -8.29 -18.63
N THR A 56 2.47 -7.73 -19.81
CA THR A 56 1.76 -6.45 -19.93
C THR A 56 0.28 -6.71 -20.11
N VAL A 57 -0.53 -6.13 -19.22
CA VAL A 57 -1.99 -6.19 -19.25
C VAL A 57 -2.57 -4.82 -19.55
N MET A 58 -3.66 -4.76 -20.32
CA MET A 58 -4.35 -3.52 -20.63
C MET A 58 -5.44 -3.23 -19.58
N VAL A 59 -5.10 -2.45 -18.56
CA VAL A 59 -6.06 -2.00 -17.55
C VAL A 59 -7.07 -1.05 -18.20
N PHE A 60 -8.37 -1.30 -17.96
CA PHE A 60 -9.50 -0.64 -18.63
C PHE A 60 -9.46 -0.68 -20.17
N GLY A 61 -8.64 -1.54 -20.77
CA GLY A 61 -8.51 -1.67 -22.22
C GLY A 61 -7.55 -0.69 -22.90
N PHE A 62 -6.99 0.30 -22.19
CA PHE A 62 -6.12 1.32 -22.80
C PHE A 62 -4.87 1.68 -21.97
N ILE A 63 -4.75 1.24 -20.72
CA ILE A 63 -3.59 1.53 -19.86
C ILE A 63 -2.68 0.31 -19.82
N PRO A 64 -1.52 0.32 -20.48
CA PRO A 64 -0.57 -0.78 -20.41
C PRO A 64 0.10 -0.79 -19.03
N VAL A 65 -0.10 -1.86 -18.27
CA VAL A 65 0.57 -2.10 -16.99
C VAL A 65 1.37 -3.38 -17.09
N THR A 66 2.67 -3.30 -16.88
CA THR A 66 3.55 -4.46 -16.92
C THR A 66 3.80 -4.96 -15.51
N VAL A 67 3.57 -6.26 -15.31
CA VAL A 67 3.70 -6.93 -14.02
C VAL A 67 4.60 -8.14 -14.15
N ASN A 68 5.28 -8.50 -13.05
CA ASN A 68 6.04 -9.72 -12.92
C ASN A 68 5.80 -10.33 -11.52
N GLY A 69 6.41 -11.49 -11.25
CA GLY A 69 6.22 -12.20 -9.98
C GLY A 69 6.66 -11.40 -8.75
N TRP A 70 7.78 -10.68 -8.81
CA TRP A 70 8.23 -9.82 -7.70
C TRP A 70 7.27 -8.65 -7.46
N HIS A 71 6.87 -7.96 -8.52
CA HIS A 71 5.92 -6.84 -8.44
C HIS A 71 4.62 -7.28 -7.76
N ALA A 72 4.03 -8.40 -8.20
CA ALA A 72 2.81 -8.95 -7.60
C ALA A 72 3.01 -9.39 -6.14
N LEU A 73 4.15 -10.02 -5.83
CA LEU A 73 4.46 -10.48 -4.48
C LEU A 73 4.68 -9.32 -3.50
N PHE A 74 5.42 -8.28 -3.89
CA PHE A 74 5.66 -7.13 -3.02
C PHE A 74 4.37 -6.39 -2.69
N HIS A 75 3.49 -6.16 -3.67
CA HIS A 75 2.14 -5.62 -3.42
C HIS A 75 1.32 -6.50 -2.46
N LEU A 76 1.34 -7.81 -2.67
CA LEU A 76 0.61 -8.70 -1.77
C LEU A 76 1.16 -8.62 -0.34
N VAL A 77 2.49 -8.66 -0.16
CA VAL A 77 3.13 -8.61 1.16
C VAL A 77 2.90 -7.26 1.85
N THR A 78 3.09 -6.14 1.16
CA THR A 78 2.85 -4.79 1.71
C THR A 78 1.39 -4.62 2.09
N GLY A 79 0.46 -5.04 1.22
CA GLY A 79 -0.97 -4.99 1.48
C GLY A 79 -1.38 -5.84 2.67
N VAL A 80 -0.92 -7.09 2.77
CA VAL A 80 -1.21 -7.99 3.89
C VAL A 80 -0.65 -7.42 5.20
N ALA A 81 0.59 -6.90 5.19
CA ALA A 81 1.15 -6.23 6.36
C ALA A 81 0.27 -5.04 6.80
N GLY A 82 -0.23 -4.26 5.82
CA GLY A 82 -1.18 -3.19 6.04
C GLY A 82 -2.45 -3.66 6.76
N LEU A 83 -3.09 -4.73 6.30
CA LEU A 83 -4.30 -5.28 6.94
C LEU A 83 -4.10 -5.57 8.43
N PHE A 84 -2.91 -6.00 8.86
CA PHE A 84 -2.63 -6.22 10.29
C PHE A 84 -2.29 -4.92 11.04
N LEU A 85 -1.50 -4.04 10.43
CA LEU A 85 -0.96 -2.86 11.11
C LEU A 85 -1.95 -1.71 11.24
N VAL A 86 -2.94 -1.59 10.33
CA VAL A 86 -3.90 -0.47 10.35
C VAL A 86 -4.90 -0.50 11.52
N ARG A 87 -4.91 -1.57 12.34
CA ARG A 87 -5.84 -1.73 13.47
C ARG A 87 -5.65 -0.75 14.63
N THR A 88 -4.50 -0.09 14.74
CA THR A 88 -4.27 0.93 15.77
C THR A 88 -3.64 2.17 15.17
N PRO A 89 -3.95 3.39 15.65
CA PRO A 89 -3.40 4.62 15.07
C PRO A 89 -1.86 4.64 15.00
N ARG A 90 -1.19 4.16 16.06
CA ARG A 90 0.29 4.13 16.12
C ARG A 90 0.89 3.17 15.08
N LYS A 91 0.33 1.96 14.95
CA LYS A 91 0.79 0.97 13.96
C LYS A 91 0.43 1.40 12.54
N ALA A 92 -0.73 2.02 12.34
CA ALA A 92 -1.15 2.58 11.07
C ALA A 92 -0.20 3.71 10.62
N PHE A 93 0.18 4.61 11.52
CA PHE A 93 1.20 5.62 11.25
C PHE A 93 2.53 4.98 10.82
N ALA A 94 3.04 4.02 11.59
CA ALA A 94 4.29 3.33 11.25
C ALA A 94 4.21 2.60 9.90
N TYR A 95 3.09 1.94 9.63
CA TYR A 95 2.81 1.32 8.33
C TYR A 95 2.81 2.36 7.20
N GLY A 96 2.09 3.48 7.35
CA GLY A 96 2.02 4.52 6.33
C GLY A 96 3.39 5.13 6.02
N ILE A 97 4.24 5.35 7.03
CA ILE A 97 5.63 5.79 6.83
C ILE A 97 6.46 4.73 6.12
N GLY A 98 6.44 3.48 6.60
CA GLY A 98 7.22 2.39 6.02
C GLY A 98 6.81 2.07 4.59
N CYS A 99 5.50 1.92 4.36
CA CYS A 99 4.92 1.72 3.04
C CYS A 99 5.22 2.90 2.12
N GLY A 100 5.02 4.13 2.60
CA GLY A 100 5.25 5.33 1.81
C GLY A 100 6.68 5.43 1.29
N TRP A 101 7.66 5.28 2.18
CA TRP A 101 9.07 5.27 1.77
C TRP A 101 9.43 4.08 0.89
N PHE A 102 8.91 2.89 1.19
CA PHE A 102 9.15 1.71 0.38
C PHE A 102 8.77 1.96 -1.09
N TYR A 103 7.55 2.40 -1.36
CA TYR A 103 7.09 2.64 -2.73
C TYR A 103 7.78 3.85 -3.40
N LEU A 104 8.13 4.89 -2.65
CA LEU A 104 8.90 6.01 -3.20
C LEU A 104 10.33 5.59 -3.59
N VAL A 105 10.98 4.73 -2.79
CA VAL A 105 12.31 4.18 -3.11
C VAL A 105 12.22 3.31 -4.36
N ILE A 106 11.20 2.45 -4.46
CA ILE A 106 10.97 1.63 -5.65
C ILE A 106 10.70 2.51 -6.88
N ALA A 107 9.87 3.55 -6.76
CA ALA A 107 9.63 4.50 -7.84
C ALA A 107 10.91 5.21 -8.28
N GLY A 108 11.73 5.66 -7.32
CA GLY A 108 13.04 6.28 -7.60
C GLY A 108 13.98 5.32 -8.32
N PHE A 109 14.06 4.07 -7.87
CA PHE A 109 14.78 3.01 -8.56
C PHE A 109 14.28 2.77 -9.98
N GLY A 110 12.97 2.88 -10.23
CA GLY A 110 12.42 2.77 -11.58
C GLY A 110 12.70 3.97 -12.48
N PHE A 111 12.69 5.19 -11.93
CA PHE A 111 12.96 6.41 -12.72
C PHE A 111 14.43 6.64 -12.99
N PHE A 112 15.31 6.27 -12.05
CA PHE A 112 16.74 6.55 -12.11
C PHE A 112 17.59 5.30 -12.36
N GLY A 113 17.04 4.10 -12.15
CA GLY A 113 17.70 2.85 -12.48
C GLY A 113 17.50 2.50 -13.95
N GLY A 114 18.56 2.02 -14.60
CA GLY A 114 18.45 1.41 -15.93
C GLY A 114 17.81 0.02 -15.86
N ASP A 115 17.77 -0.67 -17.01
CA ASP A 115 17.11 -1.97 -17.23
C ASP A 115 17.38 -3.05 -16.17
N ASN A 116 18.56 -3.02 -15.53
CA ASN A 116 18.93 -3.98 -14.49
C ASN A 116 18.08 -3.86 -13.21
N VAL A 117 17.64 -2.65 -12.88
CA VAL A 117 16.74 -2.40 -11.73
C VAL A 117 15.28 -2.71 -12.12
N LEU A 118 14.97 -2.57 -13.41
CA LEU A 118 13.63 -2.78 -13.94
C LEU A 118 13.14 -4.23 -13.90
N ARG A 119 14.02 -5.18 -13.56
CA ARG A 119 13.68 -6.62 -13.45
C ARG A 119 13.08 -7.02 -12.10
N PHE A 120 13.00 -6.09 -11.15
CA PHE A 120 12.35 -6.29 -9.85
C PHE A 120 10.94 -5.70 -9.86
N MET A 121 10.63 -4.76 -8.94
CA MET A 121 9.30 -4.21 -8.78
C MET A 121 9.00 -3.08 -9.77
N ALA A 122 10.01 -2.34 -10.22
CA ALA A 122 9.90 -1.26 -11.18
C ALA A 122 9.84 -1.79 -12.63
N VAL A 123 8.72 -2.34 -13.07
CA VAL A 123 8.68 -3.11 -14.33
C VAL A 123 8.55 -2.24 -15.58
N ASP A 124 7.95 -1.07 -15.45
CA ASP A 124 7.75 -0.11 -16.53
C ASP A 124 7.57 1.31 -15.99
N THR A 125 7.71 2.31 -16.87
CA THR A 125 7.64 3.72 -16.50
C THR A 125 6.29 4.13 -15.92
N PHE A 126 5.18 3.59 -16.42
CA PHE A 126 3.86 3.90 -15.89
C PHE A 126 3.68 3.33 -14.47
N GLY A 127 4.11 2.09 -14.25
CA GLY A 127 4.18 1.47 -12.93
C GLY A 127 4.98 2.31 -11.93
N ASN A 128 6.08 2.94 -12.36
CA ASN A 128 6.88 3.82 -11.50
C ASN A 128 6.11 5.07 -11.05
N TYR A 129 5.30 5.67 -11.94
CA TYR A 129 4.41 6.76 -11.55
C TYR A 129 3.35 6.30 -10.56
N VAL A 130 2.78 5.11 -10.77
CA VAL A 130 1.81 4.51 -9.84
C VAL A 130 2.45 4.30 -8.46
N HIS A 131 3.66 3.73 -8.38
CA HIS A 131 4.39 3.57 -7.11
C HIS A 131 4.67 4.91 -6.45
N ALA A 132 5.04 5.94 -7.22
CA ALA A 132 5.26 7.28 -6.66
C ALA A 132 4.00 7.86 -6.02
N VAL A 133 2.84 7.70 -6.69
CA VAL A 133 1.54 8.14 -6.18
C VAL A 133 1.14 7.33 -4.95
N GLU A 134 1.26 6.01 -4.99
CA GLU A 134 0.96 5.11 -3.87
C GLU A 134 1.80 5.45 -2.63
N GLY A 135 3.11 5.64 -2.82
CA GLY A 135 4.04 6.02 -1.76
C GLY A 135 3.73 7.41 -1.19
N GLY A 136 3.48 8.38 -2.07
CA GLY A 136 3.08 9.74 -1.67
C GLY A 136 1.76 9.78 -0.90
N LEU A 137 0.76 9.00 -1.33
CA LEU A 137 -0.51 8.84 -0.62
C LEU A 137 -0.31 8.24 0.77
N ALA A 138 0.47 7.16 0.89
CA ALA A 138 0.75 6.53 2.18
C ALA A 138 1.43 7.51 3.16
N LEU A 139 2.44 8.27 2.71
CA LEU A 139 3.09 9.30 3.52
C LEU A 139 2.13 10.44 3.89
N THR A 140 1.30 10.90 2.95
CA THR A 140 0.32 11.95 3.21
C THR A 140 -0.69 11.51 4.27
N ILE A 141 -1.21 10.29 4.16
CA ILE A 141 -2.14 9.74 5.15
C ILE A 141 -1.44 9.58 6.52
N ALA A 142 -0.19 9.11 6.55
CA ALA A 142 0.58 9.03 7.79
C ALA A 142 0.77 10.40 8.44
N ALA A 143 1.10 11.43 7.66
CA ALA A 143 1.19 12.81 8.13
C ALA A 143 -0.15 13.28 8.72
N LEU A 144 -1.28 13.02 8.06
CA LEU A 144 -2.62 13.36 8.58
C LEU A 144 -2.92 12.66 9.91
N ILE A 145 -2.50 11.40 10.10
CA ILE A 145 -2.61 10.71 11.39
C ILE A 145 -1.80 11.45 12.45
N ALA A 146 -0.55 11.81 12.16
CA ALA A 146 0.31 12.54 13.08
C ALA A 146 -0.29 13.91 13.46
N PHE A 147 -0.69 14.72 12.48
CA PHE A 147 -1.33 16.02 12.73
C PHE A 147 -2.62 15.88 13.55
N GLY A 148 -3.46 14.91 13.23
CA GLY A 148 -4.68 14.64 14.01
C GLY A 148 -4.40 14.23 15.47
N THR A 149 -3.29 13.52 15.74
CA THR A 149 -2.86 13.23 17.12
C THR A 149 -2.34 14.46 17.85
N GLN A 150 -1.64 15.36 17.16
CA GLN A 150 -1.16 16.61 17.74
C GLN A 150 -2.32 17.54 18.13
N LEU A 151 -3.33 17.70 17.26
CA LEU A 151 -4.50 18.53 17.56
C LEU A 151 -5.30 18.03 18.78
N ARG A 152 -5.33 16.71 19.02
CA ARG A 152 -5.99 16.11 20.20
C ARG A 152 -5.18 16.25 21.49
N THR A 153 -3.87 16.45 21.40
CA THR A 153 -2.96 16.53 22.57
C THR A 153 -2.58 17.96 22.93
N ARG A 154 -2.82 18.94 22.04
CA ARG A 154 -2.65 20.36 22.37
C ARG A 154 -3.55 20.71 23.58
N PRO A 155 -2.98 21.20 24.69
CA PRO A 155 -3.76 21.79 25.76
C PRO A 155 -4.64 22.86 25.13
N GLY A 156 -5.95 22.80 25.36
CA GLY A 156 -6.85 23.81 24.85
C GLY A 156 -6.28 25.19 25.20
N THR A 157 -6.22 26.06 24.20
CA THR A 157 -6.02 27.51 24.29
C THR A 157 -7.14 28.20 25.11
N ALA A 158 -7.80 27.48 26.01
CA ALA A 158 -8.94 27.90 26.82
C ALA A 158 -8.54 28.36 28.24
N ALA A 159 -7.25 28.61 28.49
CA ALA A 159 -6.79 29.20 29.74
C ALA A 159 -6.01 30.50 29.49
N VAL A 160 -6.47 31.34 28.55
CA VAL A 160 -6.17 32.77 28.63
C VAL A 160 -7.40 33.41 29.25
N ARG A 161 -7.21 33.75 30.53
CA ARG A 161 -8.11 34.51 31.40
C ARG A 161 -8.54 35.83 30.78
#